data_AF-A0A6I3UZG5-F1
#
_entry.id   AF-A0A6I3UZG5-F1
#
_cell.length_a   1.000
_cell.length_b   1.000
_cell.length_c   1.000
_cell.angle_alpha   90.00
_cell.angle_beta   90.00
_cell.angle_gamma   90.00
#
_symmetry.space_group_name_H-M   'P 1'
#
loop_
_entity.id
_entity.type
_entity.pdbx_description
1 polymer ?
#
loop_
_entity_poly.entity_id
_entity_poly.type
_entity_poly.pdbx_seq_one_letter_code
_entity_poly.pdbx_strand_id
1 'polypeptide(L)'
;MKVVDQTMNSTKKHIEDVGNPKSILNLNKEINNVAKELDIVNQKLELDPKNVELSEEKMKLLGKQSSLAKDKVQELKRKQEELGKEKIGTEEWRQLQNEIGQAEVEVLKIDKAMGNLGDSSRSATGNIKEATGYLKADVMM
;
A
#
# COMPACT_ATOMS: atom_id res chain seq x y z
N MET A 1 -7.60 0.23 42.66
CA MET A 1 -7.19 1.44 41.91
C MET A 1 -6.46 1.09 40.61
N LYS A 2 -5.33 0.37 40.63
CA LYS A 2 -4.53 0.05 39.42
C LYS A 2 -5.28 -0.49 38.19
N VAL A 3 -6.29 -1.35 38.39
CA VAL A 3 -7.04 -1.96 37.28
C VAL A 3 -7.97 -0.96 36.58
N VAL A 4 -8.55 -0.04 37.34
CA VAL A 4 -9.44 1.02 36.83
C VAL A 4 -8.63 2.06 36.05
N ASP A 5 -7.44 2.40 36.54
CA ASP A 5 -6.53 3.33 35.86
C ASP A 5 -6.03 2.74 34.52
N GLN A 6 -5.76 1.43 34.48
CA GLN A 6 -5.30 0.74 33.28
C GLN A 6 -6.41 0.62 32.22
N THR A 7 -7.65 0.33 32.60
CA THR A 7 -8.79 0.34 31.66
C THR A 7 -9.09 1.75 31.16
N MET A 8 -9.04 2.77 32.00
CA MET A 8 -9.22 4.18 31.57
C MET A 8 -8.15 4.61 30.57
N ASN A 9 -6.88 4.22 30.78
CA ASN A 9 -5.79 4.55 29.87
C ASN A 9 -5.92 3.82 28.52
N SER A 10 -6.36 2.56 28.55
CA SER A 10 -6.62 1.75 27.35
C SER A 10 -7.77 2.34 26.52
N THR A 11 -8.85 2.77 27.18
CA THR A 11 -9.99 3.42 26.53
C THR A 11 -9.60 4.77 25.92
N LYS A 12 -8.79 5.58 26.63
CA LYS A 12 -8.31 6.86 26.10
C LYS A 12 -7.44 6.68 24.86
N LYS A 13 -6.50 5.73 24.89
CA LYS A 13 -5.67 5.37 23.74
C LYS A 13 -6.49 4.91 22.54
N HIS A 14 -7.54 4.12 22.79
CA HIS A 14 -8.46 3.68 21.74
C HIS A 14 -9.21 4.86 21.10
N ILE A 15 -9.69 5.82 21.89
CA ILE A 15 -10.37 7.02 21.38
C ILE A 15 -9.42 7.88 20.54
N GLU A 16 -8.17 8.05 20.99
CA GLU A 16 -7.12 8.74 20.24
C GLU A 16 -6.82 8.04 18.92
N ASP A 17 -6.72 6.70 18.92
CA ASP A 17 -6.52 5.91 17.70
C ASP A 17 -7.70 6.05 16.72
N VAL A 18 -8.95 6.10 17.20
CA VAL A 18 -10.12 6.28 16.33
C VAL A 18 -10.16 7.68 15.72
N GLY A 19 -9.79 8.71 16.48
CA GLY A 19 -9.78 10.10 16.03
C GLY A 19 -8.59 10.49 15.15
N ASN A 20 -7.50 9.72 15.16
CA ASN A 20 -6.31 9.97 14.36
C ASN A 20 -6.36 9.19 13.02
N PRO A 21 -6.47 9.85 11.85
CA PRO A 21 -6.47 9.17 10.55
C PRO A 21 -5.20 8.36 10.28
N LYS A 22 -4.07 8.76 10.90
CA LYS A 22 -2.77 8.07 10.79
C LYS A 22 -2.54 7.00 11.86
N SER A 23 -3.54 6.70 12.69
CA SER A 23 -3.41 5.58 13.63
C SER A 23 -3.26 4.25 12.86
N ILE A 24 -2.54 3.29 13.43
CA ILE A 24 -2.42 1.95 12.86
C ILE A 24 -3.79 1.32 12.57
N LEU A 25 -4.78 1.58 13.43
CA LEU A 25 -6.15 1.11 13.23
C LEU A 25 -6.78 1.66 11.95
N ASN A 26 -6.72 2.98 11.76
CA ASN A 26 -7.33 3.63 10.59
C ASN A 26 -6.53 3.36 9.32
N LEU A 27 -5.19 3.34 9.39
CA LEU A 27 -4.34 2.94 8.28
C LEU A 27 -4.65 1.50 7.82
N ASN A 28 -4.84 0.55 8.74
CA ASN A 28 -5.24 -0.81 8.38
C ASN A 28 -6.62 -0.85 7.71
N LYS A 29 -7.58 -0.05 8.16
CA LYS A 29 -8.91 0.03 7.51
C LYS A 29 -8.79 0.57 6.09
N GLU A 30 -8.06 1.66 5.90
CA GLU A 30 -7.87 2.27 4.58
C GLU A 30 -7.10 1.36 3.63
N ILE A 31 -6.05 0.68 4.09
CA ILE A 31 -5.32 -0.32 3.29
C ILE A 31 -6.27 -1.44 2.83
N ASN A 32 -7.11 -1.95 3.73
CA ASN A 32 -8.09 -2.99 3.38
C ASN A 32 -9.16 -2.48 2.40
N ASN A 33 -9.61 -1.24 2.52
CA ASN A 33 -10.57 -0.64 1.59
C ASN A 33 -9.94 -0.52 0.19
N VAL A 34 -8.72 0.01 0.10
CA VAL A 34 -7.99 0.10 -1.17
C VAL A 34 -7.72 -1.27 -1.77
N ALA A 35 -7.42 -2.29 -0.96
CA ALA A 35 -7.24 -3.66 -1.45
C ALA A 35 -8.52 -4.24 -2.08
N LYS A 36 -9.70 -3.95 -1.50
CA LYS A 36 -10.99 -4.34 -2.08
C LYS A 36 -11.28 -3.60 -3.39
N GLU A 37 -10.97 -2.30 -3.43
CA GLU A 37 -11.09 -1.50 -4.66
C GLU A 37 -10.18 -2.07 -5.77
N LEU A 38 -8.95 -2.44 -5.43
CA LEU A 38 -8.01 -3.09 -6.36
C LEU A 38 -8.54 -4.42 -6.88
N ASP A 39 -9.13 -5.25 -6.02
CA ASP A 39 -9.73 -6.52 -6.43
C ASP A 39 -10.85 -6.33 -7.45
N ILE A 40 -11.74 -5.36 -7.19
CA ILE A 40 -12.82 -5.00 -8.12
C ILE A 40 -12.25 -4.51 -9.46
N VAL A 41 -11.23 -3.65 -9.45
CA VAL A 41 -10.59 -3.16 -10.68
C VAL A 41 -9.92 -4.31 -11.44
N ASN A 42 -9.27 -5.24 -10.75
CA ASN A 42 -8.68 -6.43 -11.38
C ASN A 42 -9.74 -7.31 -12.04
N GLN A 43 -10.84 -7.60 -11.36
CA GLN A 43 -11.95 -8.38 -11.93
C GLN A 43 -12.53 -7.71 -13.19
N LYS A 44 -12.67 -6.38 -13.19
CA LYS A 44 -13.10 -5.66 -14.39
C LYS A 44 -12.08 -5.72 -15.53
N LEU A 45 -10.79 -5.62 -15.22
CA LEU A 45 -9.70 -5.76 -16.20
C LEU A 45 -9.59 -7.19 -16.75
N GLU A 46 -10.00 -8.21 -16.00
CA GLU A 46 -10.09 -9.58 -16.54
C GLU A 46 -11.17 -9.69 -17.62
N LEU A 47 -12.27 -8.95 -17.48
CA LEU A 47 -13.35 -8.88 -18.46
C LEU A 47 -13.01 -7.99 -19.66
N ASP A 48 -12.29 -6.88 -19.42
CA ASP A 48 -11.81 -5.95 -20.45
C ASP A 48 -10.33 -5.58 -20.24
N PRO A 49 -9.40 -6.43 -20.71
CA PRO A 49 -7.96 -6.22 -20.49
C PRO A 49 -7.38 -5.01 -21.20
N LYS A 50 -8.10 -4.43 -22.16
CA LYS A 50 -7.64 -3.26 -22.94
C LYS A 50 -8.19 -1.95 -22.39
N ASN A 51 -8.91 -2.00 -21.27
CA ASN A 51 -9.47 -0.82 -20.65
C ASN A 51 -8.37 0.05 -20.02
N VAL A 52 -8.04 1.16 -20.68
CA VAL A 52 -7.00 2.09 -20.24
C VAL A 52 -7.40 2.81 -18.95
N GLU A 53 -8.68 3.17 -18.80
CA GLU A 53 -9.17 3.88 -17.61
C GLU A 53 -9.04 3.01 -16.35
N LEU A 54 -9.42 1.73 -16.43
CA LEU A 54 -9.24 0.77 -15.34
C LEU A 54 -7.76 0.50 -15.04
N SER A 55 -6.90 0.52 -16.06
CA SER A 55 -5.45 0.38 -15.88
C SER A 55 -4.85 1.58 -15.13
N GLU A 56 -5.29 2.79 -15.46
CA GLU A 56 -4.91 4.01 -14.73
C GLU A 56 -5.46 4.01 -13.30
N GLU A 57 -6.69 3.58 -13.10
CA GLU A 57 -7.31 3.43 -11.78
C GLU A 57 -6.51 2.45 -10.92
N LYS A 58 -6.13 1.29 -11.47
CA LYS A 58 -5.25 0.32 -10.81
C LYS A 58 -3.92 0.94 -10.39
N MET A 59 -3.28 1.72 -11.27
CA MET A 59 -2.03 2.42 -10.95
C MET A 59 -2.21 3.41 -9.79
N LYS A 60 -3.30 4.19 -9.80
CA LYS A 60 -3.62 5.15 -8.71
C LYS A 60 -3.86 4.45 -7.39
N LEU A 61 -4.63 3.36 -7.40
CA LEU A 61 -4.93 2.57 -6.20
C LEU A 61 -3.69 1.90 -5.62
N LEU A 62 -2.82 1.32 -6.45
CA LEU A 62 -1.53 0.78 -6.00
C LEU A 62 -0.64 1.88 -5.39
N GLY A 63 -0.62 3.08 -5.99
CA GLY A 63 0.10 4.22 -5.43
C GLY A 63 -0.45 4.66 -4.06
N LYS A 64 -1.77 4.71 -3.92
CA LYS A 64 -2.45 4.99 -2.64
C LYS A 64 -2.12 3.91 -1.60
N GLN A 65 -2.16 2.64 -1.98
CA GLN A 65 -1.83 1.51 -1.10
C GLN A 65 -0.36 1.59 -0.62
N SER A 66 0.58 1.91 -1.51
CA SER A 66 2.00 2.12 -1.17
C SER A 66 2.17 3.27 -0.17
N SER A 67 1.49 4.40 -0.39
CA SER A 67 1.54 5.54 0.54
C SER A 67 1.01 5.18 1.93
N LEU A 68 -0.13 4.51 2.01
CA LEU A 68 -0.73 4.09 3.28
C LEU A 68 0.15 3.07 4.02
N ALA A 69 0.75 2.12 3.29
CA ALA A 69 1.68 1.16 3.86
C ALA A 69 2.96 1.85 4.39
N LYS A 70 3.47 2.87 3.69
CA LYS A 70 4.60 3.70 4.16
C LYS A 70 4.23 4.49 5.43
N ASP A 71 3.04 5.08 5.49
CA ASP A 71 2.53 5.73 6.70
C ASP A 71 2.43 4.74 7.88
N LYS A 72 1.99 3.51 7.63
CA LYS A 72 1.94 2.44 8.65
C LYS A 72 3.33 2.08 9.18
N VAL A 73 4.33 1.95 8.30
CA VAL A 73 5.72 1.73 8.71
C VAL A 73 6.21 2.87 9.59
N GLN A 74 5.95 4.13 9.22
CA GLN A 74 6.35 5.29 10.02
C GLN A 74 5.71 5.29 11.41
N GLU A 75 4.41 5.01 11.49
CA GLU A 75 3.70 4.98 12.77
C GLU A 75 4.15 3.80 13.66
N LEU A 76 4.44 2.63 13.07
CA LEU A 76 5.01 1.50 13.81
C LEU A 76 6.42 1.82 14.36
N LYS A 77 7.26 2.49 13.57
CA LYS A 77 8.58 2.97 14.01
C LYS A 77 8.46 3.99 15.14
N ARG A 78 7.52 4.94 15.02
CA ARG A 78 7.20 5.90 16.08
C ARG A 78 6.80 5.19 17.38
N LYS A 79 5.90 4.21 17.31
CA LYS A 79 5.49 3.39 18.48
C LYS A 79 6.65 2.61 19.09
N GLN A 80 7.58 2.14 18.28
CA GLN A 80 8.78 1.47 18.77
C GLN A 80 9.74 2.44 19.46
N GLU A 81 9.92 3.65 18.94
CA GLU A 81 10.70 4.69 19.60
C GLU A 81 10.08 5.10 20.95
N GLU A 82 8.75 5.24 20.99
CA GLU A 82 7.99 5.51 22.22
C GLU A 82 8.10 4.39 23.26
N LEU A 83 8.27 3.14 22.81
CA LEU A 83 8.45 1.99 23.71
C LEU A 83 9.75 2.11 24.53
N GLY A 84 10.72 2.90 24.05
CA GLY A 84 11.96 3.19 24.77
C GLY A 84 13.04 2.13 24.59
N LYS A 85 14.30 2.55 24.73
CA LYS A 85 15.48 1.67 24.55
C LYS A 85 15.58 0.60 25.63
N GLU A 86 14.99 0.83 26.79
CA GLU A 86 14.91 -0.11 27.91
C GLU A 86 14.05 -1.34 27.61
N LYS A 87 13.20 -1.28 26.59
CA LYS A 87 12.38 -2.41 26.11
C LYS A 87 13.04 -3.18 24.97
N ILE A 88 14.24 -2.80 24.55
CA ILE A 88 14.98 -3.56 23.53
C ILE A 88 15.18 -5.01 24.02
N GLY A 89 14.81 -5.96 23.17
CA GLY A 89 14.92 -7.39 23.47
C GLY A 89 13.71 -7.99 24.18
N THR A 90 12.72 -7.18 24.61
CA THR A 90 11.45 -7.73 25.11
C THR A 90 10.59 -8.27 23.98
N GLU A 91 9.59 -9.07 24.35
CA GLU A 91 8.64 -9.63 23.38
C GLU A 91 7.87 -8.52 22.66
N GLU A 92 7.45 -7.47 23.37
CA GLU A 92 6.73 -6.34 22.78
C GLU A 92 7.58 -5.60 21.73
N TRP A 93 8.89 -5.44 21.99
CA TRP A 93 9.81 -4.85 21.03
C TRP A 93 9.98 -5.74 19.79
N ARG A 94 10.12 -7.05 19.98
CA ARG A 94 10.25 -8.02 18.89
C ARG A 94 8.99 -8.08 18.03
N GLN A 95 7.81 -7.99 18.64
CA GLN A 95 6.54 -7.91 17.92
C GLN A 95 6.49 -6.66 17.03
N LEU A 96 6.84 -5.49 17.56
CA LEU A 96 6.92 -4.26 16.76
C LEU A 96 7.95 -4.37 15.62
N GLN A 97 9.13 -4.94 15.86
CA GLN A 97 10.12 -5.19 14.81
C GLN A 97 9.56 -6.09 13.70
N ASN A 98 8.87 -7.16 14.07
CA ASN A 98 8.25 -8.08 13.11
C ASN A 98 7.15 -7.39 12.30
N GLU A 99 6.28 -6.61 12.95
CA GLU A 99 5.24 -5.83 12.27
C GLU A 99 5.82 -4.79 11.31
N ILE A 100 6.87 -4.08 11.71
CA ILE A 100 7.60 -3.14 10.85
C ILE A 100 8.14 -3.87 9.62
N GLY A 101 8.85 -4.99 9.82
CA GLY A 101 9.41 -5.77 8.72
C GLY A 101 8.34 -6.29 7.75
N GLN A 102 7.20 -6.77 8.27
CA GLN A 102 6.08 -7.20 7.43
C GLN A 102 5.50 -6.04 6.60
N ALA A 103 5.30 -4.88 7.22
CA ALA A 103 4.79 -3.69 6.53
C ALA A 103 5.78 -3.17 5.48
N GLU A 104 7.09 -3.20 5.74
CA GLU A 104 8.13 -2.84 4.77
C GLU A 104 8.15 -3.82 3.57
N VAL A 105 8.01 -5.12 3.83
CA VAL A 105 7.88 -6.13 2.76
C VAL A 105 6.63 -5.89 1.91
N GLU A 106 5.51 -5.49 2.53
CA GLU A 106 4.29 -5.15 1.81
C GLU A 106 4.49 -3.93 0.90
N VAL A 107 5.12 -2.86 1.39
CA VAL A 107 5.52 -1.70 0.57
C VAL A 107 6.35 -2.14 -0.64
N LEU A 108 7.37 -2.97 -0.43
CA LEU A 108 8.24 -3.45 -1.51
C LEU A 108 7.47 -4.28 -2.54
N LYS A 109 6.49 -5.09 -2.12
CA LYS A 109 5.65 -5.86 -3.05
C LYS A 109 4.77 -4.94 -3.89
N ILE A 110 4.16 -3.92 -3.29
CA ILE A 110 3.32 -2.94 -4.01
C ILE A 110 4.18 -2.14 -4.99
N ASP A 111 5.34 -1.66 -4.56
CA ASP A 111 6.27 -0.89 -5.41
C ASP A 111 6.76 -1.74 -6.60
N LYS A 112 7.03 -3.04 -6.40
CA LYS A 112 7.32 -3.98 -7.49
C LYS A 112 6.13 -4.19 -8.44
N ALA A 113 4.92 -4.33 -7.90
CA ALA A 113 3.72 -4.49 -8.72
C ALA A 113 3.48 -3.25 -9.61
N MET A 114 3.69 -2.05 -9.07
CA MET A 114 3.65 -0.80 -9.84
C MET A 114 4.73 -0.75 -10.92
N GLY A 115 5.96 -1.17 -10.60
CA GLY A 115 7.07 -1.25 -11.56
C GLY A 115 6.73 -2.16 -12.75
N ASN A 116 6.30 -3.38 -12.47
CA ASN A 116 5.91 -4.36 -13.49
C ASN A 116 4.76 -3.86 -14.37
N LEU A 117 3.77 -3.18 -13.76
CA LEU A 117 2.65 -2.59 -14.48
C LEU A 117 3.11 -1.46 -15.42
N GLY A 118 4.02 -0.60 -14.94
CA GLY A 118 4.62 0.47 -15.74
C GLY A 118 5.44 -0.07 -16.92
N ASP A 119 6.23 -1.12 -16.71
CA ASP A 119 7.07 -1.71 -17.77
C ASP A 119 6.25 -2.46 -18.82
N SER A 120 5.18 -3.14 -18.40
CA SER A 120 4.21 -3.76 -19.31
C SER A 120 3.51 -2.71 -20.19
N SER A 121 3.15 -1.57 -19.62
CA SER A 121 2.54 -0.46 -20.36
C SER A 121 3.51 0.20 -21.36
N ARG A 122 4.77 0.41 -20.95
CA ARG A 122 5.82 0.97 -21.83
C ARG A 122 6.14 0.04 -23.00
N SER A 123 6.30 -1.25 -22.75
CA SER A 123 6.59 -2.24 -23.80
C SER A 123 5.45 -2.35 -24.82
N ALA A 124 4.20 -2.39 -24.36
CA ALA A 124 3.03 -2.35 -25.24
C ALA A 124 3.02 -1.10 -26.13
N THR A 125 3.31 0.07 -25.55
CA THR A 125 3.38 1.34 -26.30
C THR A 125 4.53 1.36 -27.32
N GLY A 126 5.68 0.79 -26.97
CA GLY A 126 6.84 0.66 -27.87
C GLY A 126 6.50 -0.16 -29.12
N ASN A 127 5.91 -1.34 -28.91
CA ASN A 127 5.51 -2.25 -29.99
C ASN A 127 4.46 -1.62 -30.92
N ILE A 128 3.51 -0.85 -30.37
CA ILE A 128 2.51 -0.12 -31.18
C ILE A 128 3.20 0.94 -32.06
N LYS A 129 4.13 1.73 -31.49
CA LYS A 129 4.86 2.75 -32.27
C LYS A 129 5.65 2.13 -33.41
N GLU A 130 6.33 1.02 -33.15
CA GLU A 130 7.08 0.27 -34.16
C GLU A 130 6.15 -0.25 -35.27
N ALA A 131 5.05 -0.92 -34.90
CA ALA A 131 4.06 -1.40 -35.87
C ALA A 131 3.44 -0.28 -36.73
N THR A 132 3.09 0.87 -36.11
CA THR A 132 2.58 2.03 -36.87
C THR A 132 3.62 2.67 -37.79
N GLY A 133 4.91 2.62 -37.41
CA GLY A 133 6.02 3.05 -38.26
C GLY A 133 6.13 2.22 -39.53
N TYR A 134 6.04 0.89 -39.40
CA TYR A 134 6.08 -0.03 -40.54
C TYR A 134 4.88 0.16 -41.48
N LEU A 135 3.66 0.29 -40.94
CA LEU A 135 2.46 0.56 -41.76
C LEU A 135 2.56 1.87 -42.52
N LYS A 136 3.10 2.93 -41.91
CA LYS A 136 3.28 4.22 -42.58
C LYS A 136 4.30 4.14 -43.71
N ALA A 137 5.36 3.34 -43.55
CA ALA A 137 6.37 3.14 -44.59
C ALA A 137 5.80 2.36 -45.79
N ASP A 138 4.98 1.33 -45.55
CA ASP A 138 4.33 0.54 -46.61
C ASP A 138 3.29 1.34 -47.41
N VAL A 139 2.58 2.29 -46.78
CA VAL A 139 1.62 3.16 -47.48
C VAL A 139 2.32 4.25 -48.33
N MET A 140 3.61 4.49 -48.10
CA MET A 140 4.41 5.50 -48.81
C MET A 140 5.28 4.93 -49.95
N MET A 141 5.29 3.61 -50.15
CA MET A 141 5.91 2.93 -51.30
C MET A 141 4.88 2.61 -52.38
#